data_AF-A0A7C5NJD7-F1
#
_entry.id   AF-A0A7C5NJD7-F1
#
_cell.length_a   1.000
_cell.length_b   1.000
_cell.length_c   1.000
_cell.angle_alpha   90.00
_cell.angle_beta   90.00
_cell.angle_gamma   90.00
#
_symmetry.space_group_name_H-M   'P 1'
#
loop_
_entity.id
_entity.type
_entity.pdbx_description
1 polymer ?
#
loop_
_entity_poly.entity_id
_entity_poly.type
_entity_poly.pdbx_seq_one_letter_code
_entity_poly.pdbx_strand_id
1 'polypeptide(L)' 'MPTTVEIIQNELPNYQGLTKSEKSYGLSHLDEWIPENGHLEVLISKFAEKSLDIRPFLNQIGVLQED' A
#
# COMPACT_ATOMS: atom_id res chain seq x y z
N MET A 1 4.15 1.30 18.27
CA MET A 1 3.81 0.33 17.20
C MET A 1 4.09 1.04 15.89
N PRO A 2 4.73 0.39 14.90
CA PRO A 2 4.93 1.01 13.60
C PRO A 2 3.57 1.38 13.00
N THR A 3 3.48 2.55 12.37
CA THR A 3 2.27 2.97 11.67
C THR A 3 2.06 2.14 10.41
N THR A 4 0.82 2.10 9.89
CA THR A 4 0.51 1.41 8.62
C THR A 4 1.41 1.90 7.47
N VAL A 5 1.73 3.20 7.46
CA VAL A 5 2.64 3.81 6.49
C VAL A 5 4.05 3.22 6.61
N GLU A 6 4.61 3.12 7.81
CA GLU A 6 5.94 2.55 8.03
C GLU A 6 6.03 1.08 7.63
N ILE A 7 4.98 0.29 7.89
CA ILE A 7 4.93 -1.12 7.48
C ILE A 7 4.96 -1.20 5.95
N ILE A 8 4.12 -0.42 5.26
CA ILE A 8 4.06 -0.41 3.81
C ILE A 8 5.39 0.08 3.20
N GLN A 9 5.99 1.13 3.76
CA GLN A 9 7.28 1.64 3.29
C GLN A 9 8.40 0.60 3.35
N ASN A 10 8.42 -0.23 4.40
CA ASN A 10 9.44 -1.27 4.57
C ASN A 10 9.17 -2.51 3.70
N GLU A 11 7.90 -2.89 3.54
CA GLU A 11 7.54 -4.16 2.89
C GLU A 11 7.30 -4.04 1.37
N LEU A 12 6.79 -2.89 0.89
CA LEU A 12 6.48 -2.68 -0.53
C LEU A 12 7.69 -2.85 -1.47
N PRO A 13 8.93 -2.45 -1.10
CA PRO A 13 10.13 -2.74 -1.88
C PRO A 13 10.37 -4.24 -2.11
N ASN A 14 10.02 -5.08 -1.12
CA ASN A 14 10.23 -6.53 -1.14
C ASN A 14 9.12 -7.30 -1.89
N TYR A 15 7.96 -6.67 -2.11
CA TYR A 15 6.82 -7.31 -2.78
C TYR A 15 7.10 -7.63 -4.25
N GLN A 16 6.96 -8.87 -4.68
CA GLN A 16 7.29 -9.26 -6.07
C GLN A 16 6.17 -9.01 -7.08
N GLY A 17 4.93 -8.78 -6.62
CA GLY A 17 3.77 -8.59 -7.50
C GLY A 17 3.66 -7.20 -8.13
N LEU A 18 4.61 -6.29 -7.87
CA LEU A 18 4.67 -4.96 -8.47
C LEU A 18 6.07 -4.70 -9.05
N THR A 19 6.11 -3.97 -10.15
CA THR A 19 7.33 -3.43 -10.75
C THR A 19 7.91 -2.29 -9.91
N LYS A 20 9.17 -1.94 -10.16
CA LYS A 20 9.83 -0.81 -9.46
C LYS A 20 9.05 0.50 -9.60
N SER A 21 8.54 0.80 -10.80
CA SER A 21 7.80 2.05 -11.07
C SER A 21 6.49 2.11 -10.30
N GLU A 22 5.79 1.00 -10.17
CA GLU A 22 4.51 0.91 -9.44
C GLU A 22 4.73 1.03 -7.94
N LYS A 23 5.80 0.41 -7.41
CA LYS A 23 6.21 0.59 -6.01
C LYS A 23 6.55 2.05 -5.73
N SER A 24 7.37 2.69 -6.56
CA SER A 24 7.72 4.10 -6.40
C SER A 24 6.49 5.00 -6.45
N TYR A 25 5.52 4.70 -7.32
CA TYR A 25 4.26 5.46 -7.40
C TYR A 25 3.49 5.47 -6.07
N GLY A 26 3.36 4.31 -5.42
CA GLY A 26 2.73 4.19 -4.11
C GLY A 26 3.55 4.88 -3.01
N LEU A 27 4.85 4.55 -2.92
CA LEU A 27 5.75 5.06 -1.88
C LEU A 27 5.78 6.60 -1.83
N SER A 28 5.73 7.27 -2.99
CA SER A 28 5.77 8.73 -3.06
C SER A 28 4.51 9.44 -2.52
N HIS A 29 3.40 8.72 -2.32
CA HIS A 29 2.12 9.32 -1.89
C HIS A 29 1.51 8.65 -0.66
N LEU A 30 2.24 7.76 0.04
CA LEU A 30 1.68 7.03 1.19
C LEU A 30 1.17 7.97 2.29
N ASP A 31 1.90 9.05 2.57
CA ASP A 31 1.53 10.06 3.57
C ASP A 31 0.24 10.81 3.20
N GLU A 32 -0.04 10.96 1.91
CA GLU A 32 -1.25 11.61 1.39
C GLU A 32 -2.44 10.64 1.34
N TRP A 33 -2.20 9.37 1.00
CA TRP A 33 -3.26 8.39 0.74
C TRP A 33 -3.62 7.54 1.94
N ILE A 34 -2.78 7.50 2.97
CA ILE A 34 -3.04 6.76 4.20
C ILE A 34 -3.14 7.79 5.33
N PRO A 35 -4.36 8.19 5.73
CA PRO A 35 -4.53 9.10 6.85
C PRO A 35 -4.11 8.41 8.16
N GLU A 36 -3.91 9.17 9.24
CA GLU A 36 -3.42 8.65 10.55
C GLU A 36 -4.25 7.49 11.11
N ASN A 37 -5.53 7.41 10.74
CA ASN A 37 -6.47 6.35 11.06
C ASN A 37 -6.27 5.06 10.25
N GLY A 38 -5.28 4.99 9.35
CA GLY A 38 -4.84 3.76 8.69
C GLY A 38 -5.76 3.23 7.59
N HIS A 39 -6.69 4.04 7.08
CA HIS A 39 -7.60 3.63 6.01
C HIS A 39 -6.86 3.45 4.68
N LEU A 40 -6.96 2.26 4.09
CA LEU A 40 -6.24 1.88 2.87
C LEU A 40 -7.07 2.05 1.59
N GLU A 41 -8.34 2.44 1.69
CA GLU A 41 -9.25 2.54 0.53
C GLU A 41 -8.75 3.51 -0.54
N VAL A 42 -8.14 4.63 -0.13
CA VAL A 42 -7.58 5.62 -1.06
C VAL A 42 -6.37 5.04 -1.78
N LEU A 43 -5.46 4.38 -1.06
CA LEU A 43 -4.32 3.67 -1.65
C LEU A 43 -4.78 2.62 -2.67
N ILE A 44 -5.77 1.79 -2.31
CA ILE A 44 -6.33 0.76 -3.20
C ILE A 44 -6.93 1.41 -4.45
N SER A 45 -7.69 2.49 -4.28
CA SER A 45 -8.31 3.21 -5.40
C SER A 45 -7.26 3.80 -6.35
N LYS A 46 -6.19 4.41 -5.82
CA LYS A 46 -5.10 5.01 -6.62
C LYS A 46 -4.33 3.99 -7.44
N PHE A 47 -4.12 2.79 -6.89
CA PHE A 47 -3.55 1.67 -7.65
C PHE A 47 -4.55 1.15 -8.70
N ALA A 48 -5.83 1.04 -8.37
CA ALA A 48 -6.87 0.61 -9.31
C ALA A 48 -7.04 1.58 -10.49
N GLU A 49 -6.88 2.89 -10.28
CA GLU A 49 -6.85 3.91 -11.37
C GLU A 49 -5.75 3.61 -12.40
N LYS A 50 -4.65 2.95 -11.98
CA LYS A 50 -3.57 2.47 -12.85
C LYS A 50 -3.76 1.04 -13.37
N SER A 51 -4.93 0.45 -13.16
CA SER A 51 -5.20 -0.97 -13.45
C SER A 51 -4.30 -1.93 -12.65
N LEU A 52 -3.91 -1.53 -11.44
CA LEU A 52 -3.09 -2.33 -10.52
C LEU A 52 -3.91 -2.76 -9.32
N ASP A 53 -3.63 -3.96 -8.80
CA ASP A 53 -4.26 -4.45 -7.57
C ASP A 53 -3.22 -4.60 -6.46
N ILE A 54 -3.30 -3.71 -5.46
CA ILE A 54 -2.39 -3.69 -4.29
C ILE A 54 -2.92 -4.50 -3.11
N ARG A 55 -4.19 -4.93 -3.14
CA ARG A 55 -4.81 -5.76 -2.10
C ARG A 55 -4.00 -7.01 -1.72
N PRO A 56 -3.46 -7.82 -2.66
CA PRO A 56 -2.66 -8.99 -2.31
C PRO A 56 -1.40 -8.63 -1.50
N PHE A 57 -0.79 -7.48 -1.79
CA PHE A 57 0.31 -6.97 -0.97
C PHE A 57 -0.16 -6.60 0.44
N LEU A 58 -1.26 -5.85 0.56
CA LEU A 58 -1.79 -5.41 1.85
C LEU A 58 -2.25 -6.59 2.74
N ASN A 59 -2.82 -7.63 2.13
CA ASN A 59 -3.12 -8.89 2.80
C ASN A 59 -1.85 -9.63 3.25
N GLN A 60 -0.80 -9.67 2.41
CA GLN A 60 0.46 -10.34 2.74
C GLN A 60 1.13 -9.74 3.98
N ILE A 61 1.09 -8.41 4.13
CA ILE A 61 1.70 -7.70 5.27
C ILE A 61 0.75 -7.57 6.48
N GLY A 62 -0.47 -8.12 6.38
CA GLY A 62 -1.44 -8.16 7.46
C GLY A 62 -2.05 -6.81 7.85
N VAL A 63 -2.02 -5.81 6.96
CA VAL A 63 -2.60 -4.48 7.22
C VAL A 63 -4.03 -4.35 6.69
N LEU A 64 -4.42 -5.20 5.74
CA LEU A 64 -5.80 -5.32 5.30
C LEU A 64 -6.49 -6.36 6.19
N GLN A 65 -7.36 -5.89 7.09
CA GLN A 65 -8.24 -6.78 7.85
C GLN A 65 -9.50 -6.99 7.01
N GLU A 66 -9.63 -8.15 6.37
CA GLU A 66 -10.92 -8.63 5.87
C GLU A 66 -11.72 -9.11 7.10
N ASP A 67 -12.76 -8.35 7.47
CA ASP A 67 -13.76 -8.71 8.50
C ASP A 67 -14.69 -9.82 7.98
#